data_AF-A0A1X6NUI4-F1
#
_entry.id   AF-A0A1X6NUI4-F1
#
_cell.length_a   1.000
_cell.length_b   1.000
_cell.length_c   1.000
_cell.angle_alpha   90.00
_cell.angle_beta   90.00
_cell.angle_gamma   90.00
#
_symmetry.space_group_name_H-M   'P 1'
#
loop_
_entity.id
_entity.type
_entity.pdbx_description
1 polymer ?
#
loop_
_entity_poly.entity_id
_entity_poly.type
_entity_poly.pdbx_seq_one_letter_code
_entity_poly.pdbx_strand_id
1 'polypeptide(L)'
;MVALTAFSTPIAFSLGARLGSRQLTSPVSTAVGLGGRRAVLRARLFWSAPALLLPAAVTMGLPRLFTTIYRALVGSRVLNEPVVGPTPPRPGADAEDVEDAAGAAATAAAAAGALRGDILALHTRFLSDDGTSVDYEGLRASDAFASYVERTRTLGALSPALLTERQRLVLFINIYNMLTIHALCVTGAPSTSLGRLVWTTRMSYRVGDHVYGLSDIENGVLRGNAPFYVFAPPFGPNDPRREVALPEAQPLIHMALNCGATSCPPVRYFEEDNVEDALEAAAASFLNDDANCAVDVGGRTVWLSAIFSWYATDFGDGTDVGVLGWVRDRLPEASKKRAALDELLTSAGGPVAIKIIKYDWSLNT
;
A
#
# COMPACT_ATOMS: atom_id res chain seq x y z
N MET A 1 10.75 -18.98 -4.64
CA MET A 1 11.88 -18.13 -5.08
C MET A 1 11.73 -17.87 -6.58
N VAL A 2 11.07 -16.77 -6.94
CA VAL A 2 11.17 -16.11 -8.25
C VAL A 2 11.10 -14.61 -7.93
N ALA A 3 12.22 -13.93 -8.12
CA ALA A 3 12.34 -12.48 -7.97
C ALA A 3 11.75 -11.83 -9.22
N LEU A 4 10.79 -10.91 -9.04
CA LEU A 4 10.42 -9.96 -10.09
C LEU A 4 11.52 -8.89 -10.16
N THR A 5 12.58 -9.20 -10.91
CA THR A 5 13.46 -8.17 -11.47
C THR A 5 12.71 -7.48 -12.61
N ALA A 6 12.13 -6.31 -12.32
CA ALA A 6 11.62 -5.41 -13.34
C ALA A 6 12.82 -4.75 -14.05
N PHE A 7 13.33 -5.43 -15.09
CA PHE A 7 14.14 -4.79 -16.12
C PHE A 7 13.22 -4.11 -17.12
N SER A 8 13.46 -2.82 -17.35
CA SER A 8 12.94 -2.08 -18.49
C SER A 8 13.36 -2.73 -19.80
N THR A 9 12.49 -3.51 -20.43
CA THR A 9 12.56 -3.82 -21.87
C THR A 9 11.19 -4.32 -22.37
N PRO A 10 10.66 -3.81 -23.50
CA PRO A 10 9.33 -4.19 -23.97
C PRO A 10 9.32 -5.61 -24.56
N ILE A 11 8.42 -6.46 -24.07
CA ILE A 11 8.15 -7.79 -24.62
C ILE A 11 7.20 -7.63 -25.81
N ALA A 12 7.67 -7.96 -27.01
CA ALA A 12 6.86 -8.04 -28.22
C ALA A 12 6.12 -9.40 -28.27
N PHE A 13 4.79 -9.37 -28.34
CA PHE A 13 3.96 -10.54 -28.63
C PHE A 13 4.01 -10.85 -30.14
N SER A 14 4.51 -12.03 -30.51
CA SER A 14 4.40 -12.57 -31.86
C SER A 14 3.16 -13.47 -31.96
N LEU A 15 2.13 -13.01 -32.68
CA LEU A 15 1.03 -13.87 -33.12
C LEU A 15 1.49 -14.66 -34.35
N GLY A 16 1.76 -15.96 -34.17
CA GLY A 16 2.04 -16.88 -35.26
C GLY A 16 0.76 -17.26 -36.02
N ALA A 17 0.51 -16.60 -37.15
CA ALA A 17 -0.44 -17.08 -38.15
C ALA A 17 0.26 -18.11 -39.06
N ARG A 18 -0.17 -19.37 -38.97
CA ARG A 18 0.24 -20.46 -39.86
C ARG A 18 -0.39 -20.26 -41.24
N LEU A 19 0.43 -20.15 -42.29
CA LEU A 19 0.00 -20.45 -43.67
C LEU A 19 1.11 -21.17 -44.44
N GLY A 20 0.79 -22.42 -44.82
CA GLY A 20 1.06 -22.99 -46.14
C GLY A 20 2.50 -23.23 -46.56
N SER A 21 2.98 -24.44 -46.31
CA SER A 21 4.13 -25.05 -47.00
C SER A 21 3.88 -25.23 -48.51
N ARG A 22 4.79 -24.73 -49.35
CA ARG A 22 5.07 -25.30 -50.68
C ARG A 22 6.57 -25.28 -50.94
N GLN A 23 7.15 -26.48 -51.01
CA GLN A 23 8.45 -26.75 -51.64
C GLN A 23 8.37 -26.40 -53.13
N LEU A 24 9.48 -25.93 -53.72
CA LEU A 24 9.89 -26.25 -55.09
C LEU A 24 11.39 -25.90 -55.28
N THR A 25 12.20 -26.97 -55.33
CA THR A 25 13.31 -27.26 -56.26
C THR A 25 14.40 -26.20 -56.57
N SER A 26 15.66 -26.58 -56.32
CA SER A 26 16.84 -26.04 -57.02
C SER A 26 16.85 -26.43 -58.50
N PRO A 27 17.66 -25.78 -59.36
CA PRO A 27 18.94 -26.42 -59.70
C PRO A 27 20.15 -25.49 -59.90
N VAL A 28 21.29 -26.18 -59.97
CA VAL A 28 22.70 -25.85 -60.23
C VAL A 28 22.96 -24.99 -61.49
N SER A 29 23.94 -24.07 -61.46
CA SER A 29 25.19 -24.12 -62.26
C SER A 29 25.96 -22.78 -62.32
N THR A 30 27.23 -22.84 -61.90
CA THR A 30 28.50 -22.31 -62.48
C THR A 30 28.52 -21.05 -63.36
N ALA A 31 29.34 -20.04 -63.00
CA ALA A 31 30.57 -19.59 -63.72
C ALA A 31 30.92 -18.08 -63.58
N VAL A 32 32.16 -17.82 -63.12
CA VAL A 32 33.20 -16.87 -63.59
C VAL A 32 32.84 -15.40 -63.91
N GLY A 33 33.59 -14.46 -63.32
CA GLY A 33 33.75 -13.11 -63.88
C GLY A 33 34.38 -12.06 -62.95
N LEU A 34 35.58 -11.59 -63.30
CA LEU A 34 36.45 -10.64 -62.60
C LEU A 34 35.90 -9.20 -62.45
N GLY A 35 36.35 -8.52 -61.41
CA GLY A 35 36.76 -7.10 -61.49
C GLY A 35 35.85 -6.07 -60.82
N GLY A 36 36.33 -5.44 -59.75
CA GLY A 36 35.80 -4.17 -59.28
C GLY A 36 35.91 -3.94 -57.78
N ARG A 37 36.96 -3.24 -57.36
CA ARG A 37 37.04 -2.65 -56.02
C ARG A 37 35.83 -1.73 -55.81
N ARG A 38 34.94 -2.06 -54.87
CA ARG A 38 33.93 -1.13 -54.34
C ARG A 38 33.98 -1.14 -52.81
N ALA A 39 34.09 0.06 -52.27
CA ALA A 39 34.12 0.37 -50.86
C ALA A 39 32.91 -0.24 -50.13
N VAL A 40 33.18 -0.85 -48.98
CA VAL A 40 32.14 -1.35 -48.07
C VAL A 40 31.56 -0.16 -47.32
N LEU A 41 30.54 0.47 -47.90
CA LEU A 41 29.65 1.37 -47.18
C LEU A 41 28.56 0.50 -46.52
N ARG A 42 28.72 0.18 -45.24
CA ARG A 42 27.66 -0.47 -44.45
C ARG A 42 26.50 0.52 -44.27
N ALA A 43 25.52 0.47 -45.16
CA ALA A 43 24.22 1.11 -44.94
C ALA A 43 23.54 0.43 -43.75
N ARG A 44 23.52 1.11 -42.60
CA ARG A 44 22.61 0.77 -41.49
C ARG A 44 21.19 1.09 -41.94
N LEU A 45 20.44 0.06 -42.32
CA LEU A 45 18.99 0.16 -42.45
C LEU A 45 18.42 0.45 -41.06
N PHE A 46 18.05 1.71 -40.82
CA PHE A 46 17.20 2.09 -39.69
C PHE A 46 15.84 1.44 -39.89
N TRP A 47 15.57 0.38 -39.14
CA TRP A 47 14.22 -0.12 -38.95
C TRP A 47 13.56 0.77 -37.88
N SER A 48 12.98 1.90 -38.30
CA SER A 48 12.04 2.63 -37.47
C SER A 48 10.73 1.83 -37.45
N ALA A 49 10.53 1.02 -36.41
CA ALA A 49 9.21 0.46 -36.12
C ALA A 49 8.24 1.62 -35.86
N PRO A 50 7.02 1.61 -36.43
CA PRO A 50 6.04 2.63 -36.11
C PRO A 50 5.61 2.41 -34.65
N ALA A 51 5.95 3.36 -33.78
CA ALA A 51 5.34 3.43 -32.46
C ALA A 51 3.83 3.60 -32.70
N LEU A 52 3.06 2.55 -32.44
CA LEU A 52 1.61 2.63 -32.30
C LEU A 52 1.33 3.54 -31.09
N LEU A 53 1.23 4.83 -31.36
CA LEU A 53 0.71 5.82 -30.42
C LEU A 53 -0.76 5.49 -30.21
N LEU A 54 -1.04 4.66 -29.20
CA LEU A 54 -2.39 4.58 -28.64
C LEU A 54 -2.78 6.00 -28.21
N PRO A 55 -3.98 6.49 -28.55
CA PRO A 55 -4.43 7.80 -28.12
C PRO A 55 -4.33 7.90 -26.60
N ALA A 56 -3.85 9.03 -26.07
CA ALA A 56 -3.71 9.25 -24.62
C ALA A 56 -5.00 8.95 -23.84
N ALA A 57 -6.17 9.14 -24.46
CA ALA A 57 -7.47 8.79 -23.87
C ALA A 57 -7.65 7.27 -23.63
N VAL A 58 -7.09 6.43 -24.49
CA VAL A 58 -7.13 4.96 -24.37
C VAL A 58 -6.17 4.49 -23.27
N THR A 59 -4.98 5.09 -23.18
CA THR A 59 -3.99 4.75 -22.14
C THR A 59 -4.38 5.28 -20.76
N MET A 60 -5.03 6.44 -20.66
CA MET A 60 -5.55 6.99 -19.39
C MET A 60 -6.79 6.24 -18.87
N GLY A 61 -7.59 5.63 -19.76
CA GLY A 61 -8.78 4.85 -19.38
C GLY A 61 -8.48 3.43 -18.88
N LEU A 62 -7.37 2.84 -19.34
CA LEU A 62 -7.03 1.44 -19.07
C LEU A 62 -6.84 1.14 -17.56
N PRO A 63 -6.10 1.94 -16.78
CA PRO A 63 -5.95 1.71 -15.33
C PRO A 63 -7.27 1.80 -14.58
N ARG A 64 -8.12 2.77 -14.93
CA ARG A 64 -9.45 2.93 -14.33
C ARG A 64 -10.35 1.74 -14.64
N LEU A 65 -10.43 1.31 -15.90
CA LEU A 65 -11.22 0.15 -16.29
C LEU A 65 -10.72 -1.12 -15.61
N PHE A 66 -9.40 -1.34 -15.57
CA PHE A 66 -8.78 -2.46 -14.88
C PHE A 66 -9.12 -2.45 -13.39
N THR A 67 -8.98 -1.30 -12.72
CA THR A 67 -9.30 -1.14 -11.29
C THR A 67 -10.78 -1.43 -11.02
N THR A 68 -11.69 -0.89 -11.83
CA THR A 68 -13.13 -1.14 -11.69
C THR A 68 -13.46 -2.62 -11.85
N ILE A 69 -12.94 -3.28 -12.88
CA ILE A 69 -13.17 -4.73 -13.11
C ILE A 69 -12.58 -5.55 -11.96
N TYR A 70 -11.34 -5.26 -11.57
CA TYR A 70 -10.66 -5.94 -10.47
C TYR A 70 -11.48 -5.85 -9.18
N ARG A 71 -11.94 -4.66 -8.81
CA ARG A 71 -12.73 -4.45 -7.59
C ARG A 71 -14.10 -5.11 -7.65
N ALA A 72 -14.75 -5.11 -8.82
CA ALA A 72 -16.01 -5.83 -9.01
C ALA A 72 -15.85 -7.35 -8.86
N LEU A 73 -14.75 -7.91 -9.37
CA LEU A 73 -14.44 -9.35 -9.25
C LEU A 73 -14.05 -9.74 -7.83
N VAL A 74 -13.25 -8.92 -7.15
CA VAL A 74 -12.80 -9.21 -5.79
C VAL A 74 -13.93 -9.04 -4.78
N GLY A 75 -14.79 -8.03 -4.96
CA GLY A 75 -15.88 -7.71 -4.04
C GLY A 75 -15.39 -7.36 -2.63
N SER A 76 -16.34 -7.23 -1.70
CA SER A 76 -16.05 -6.96 -0.28
C SER A 76 -16.59 -8.08 0.59
N ARG A 77 -15.84 -8.43 1.63
CA ARG A 77 -16.26 -9.28 2.74
C ARG A 77 -16.32 -8.38 3.97
N VAL A 78 -17.52 -7.94 4.31
CA VAL A 78 -17.76 -7.05 5.45
C VAL A 78 -17.78 -7.87 6.73
N LEU A 79 -16.88 -7.58 7.66
CA LEU A 79 -16.67 -8.39 8.86
C LEU A 79 -17.50 -7.93 10.08
N ASN A 80 -18.12 -6.75 10.00
CA ASN A 80 -18.93 -6.15 11.07
C ASN A 80 -20.39 -5.90 10.67
N GLU A 81 -20.94 -6.71 9.77
CA GLU A 81 -22.38 -6.72 9.48
C GLU A 81 -23.11 -7.75 10.35
N PRO A 82 -24.41 -7.54 10.66
CA PRO A 82 -25.23 -8.60 11.20
C PRO A 82 -25.30 -9.76 10.19
N VAL A 83 -25.40 -10.99 10.70
CA VAL A 83 -25.77 -12.14 9.88
C VAL A 83 -27.25 -11.96 9.49
N VAL A 84 -27.49 -11.19 8.42
CA VAL A 84 -28.76 -10.88 7.75
C VAL A 84 -30.00 -10.77 8.66
N GLY A 85 -30.40 -9.54 8.97
CA GLY A 85 -31.73 -9.13 9.42
C GLY A 85 -32.05 -7.73 8.89
N PRO A 86 -33.32 -7.35 8.69
CA PRO A 86 -33.68 -6.10 7.99
C PRO A 86 -33.22 -4.86 8.77
N THR A 87 -32.53 -3.96 8.07
CA THR A 87 -32.05 -2.68 8.61
C THR A 87 -33.25 -1.74 8.88
N PRO A 88 -33.41 -1.18 10.10
CA PRO A 88 -34.43 -0.16 10.34
C PRO A 88 -34.09 1.14 9.59
N PRO A 89 -35.10 1.88 9.09
CA PRO A 89 -34.88 3.13 8.38
C PRO A 89 -34.34 4.22 9.32
N ARG A 90 -33.40 5.03 8.82
CA ARG A 90 -32.86 6.18 9.56
C ARG A 90 -33.92 7.28 9.71
N PRO A 91 -33.95 8.01 10.85
CA PRO A 91 -34.67 9.27 10.95
C PRO A 91 -34.04 10.32 10.03
N GLY A 92 -34.86 11.14 9.38
CA GLY A 92 -34.39 12.26 8.56
C GLY A 92 -33.66 13.29 9.41
N ALA A 93 -32.57 13.84 8.86
CA ALA A 93 -31.82 14.91 9.50
C ALA A 93 -32.49 16.26 9.19
N ASP A 94 -33.09 16.87 10.20
CA ASP A 94 -33.40 18.31 10.19
C ASP A 94 -32.19 19.09 10.71
N ALA A 95 -31.99 20.28 10.13
CA ALA A 95 -30.80 21.09 10.29
C ALA A 95 -30.91 22.06 11.48
N GLU A 96 -30.55 21.62 12.69
CA GLU A 96 -30.29 22.51 13.84
C GLU A 96 -29.17 21.98 14.77
N ASP A 97 -28.05 21.46 14.29
CA ASP A 97 -26.97 21.00 15.20
C ASP A 97 -25.56 21.19 14.62
N VAL A 98 -24.98 22.39 14.80
CA VAL A 98 -23.57 22.66 14.47
C VAL A 98 -22.68 22.66 15.72
N GLU A 99 -23.25 22.83 16.92
CA GLU A 99 -22.51 22.74 18.20
C GLU A 99 -22.40 21.30 18.75
N ASP A 100 -23.28 20.37 18.37
CA ASP A 100 -23.27 18.96 18.83
C ASP A 100 -22.38 18.05 17.95
N ALA A 101 -22.00 18.50 16.75
CA ALA A 101 -21.18 17.74 15.80
C ALA A 101 -19.75 17.48 16.31
N ALA A 102 -19.15 18.43 17.03
CA ALA A 102 -17.82 18.28 17.62
C ALA A 102 -17.81 17.26 18.77
N GLY A 103 -18.87 17.22 19.59
CA GLY A 103 -19.05 16.22 20.64
C GLY A 103 -19.28 14.81 20.08
N ALA A 104 -20.09 14.69 19.04
CA ALA A 104 -20.27 13.43 18.31
C ALA A 104 -18.98 12.96 17.63
N ALA A 105 -18.16 13.89 17.12
CA ALA A 105 -16.88 13.59 16.49
C ALA A 105 -15.82 13.05 17.47
N ALA A 106 -15.66 13.71 18.62
CA ALA A 106 -14.79 13.23 19.69
C ALA A 106 -15.23 11.84 20.20
N THR A 107 -16.54 11.60 20.29
CA THR A 107 -17.12 10.31 20.66
C THR A 107 -16.81 9.22 19.64
N ALA A 108 -16.80 9.54 18.34
CA ALA A 108 -16.48 8.59 17.26
C ALA A 108 -15.01 8.12 17.29
N ALA A 109 -14.08 9.07 17.41
CA ALA A 109 -12.65 8.76 17.52
C ALA A 109 -12.35 7.97 18.81
N ALA A 110 -12.97 8.35 19.93
CA ALA A 110 -12.88 7.63 21.19
C ALA A 110 -13.46 6.21 21.10
N ALA A 111 -14.59 6.01 20.42
CA ALA A 111 -15.19 4.69 20.23
C ALA A 111 -14.28 3.75 19.42
N ALA A 112 -13.65 4.26 18.36
CA ALA A 112 -12.66 3.50 17.60
C ALA A 112 -11.37 3.26 18.40
N GLY A 113 -10.93 4.24 19.20
CA GLY A 113 -9.82 4.07 20.14
C GLY A 113 -10.08 2.98 21.18
N ALA A 114 -11.28 2.92 21.75
CA ALA A 114 -11.70 1.88 22.70
C ALA A 114 -11.77 0.49 22.03
N LEU A 115 -12.37 0.39 20.85
CA LEU A 115 -12.37 -0.86 20.07
C LEU A 115 -10.95 -1.33 19.73
N ARG A 116 -10.06 -0.37 19.43
CA ARG A 116 -8.65 -0.64 19.18
C ARG A 116 -7.95 -1.16 20.44
N GLY A 117 -8.18 -0.51 21.58
CA GLY A 117 -7.64 -0.94 22.87
C GLY A 117 -8.01 -2.40 23.16
N ASP A 118 -9.26 -2.76 22.87
CA ASP A 118 -9.75 -4.12 23.12
C ASP A 118 -9.10 -5.16 22.23
N ILE A 119 -8.98 -4.92 20.92
CA ILE A 119 -8.31 -5.89 20.04
C ILE A 119 -6.82 -6.01 20.36
N LEU A 120 -6.17 -4.93 20.83
CA LEU A 120 -4.79 -5.01 21.30
C LEU A 120 -4.65 -5.81 22.59
N ALA A 121 -5.55 -5.61 23.55
CA ALA A 121 -5.57 -6.37 24.78
C ALA A 121 -5.75 -7.86 24.49
N LEU A 122 -6.63 -8.19 23.53
CA LEU A 122 -6.77 -9.55 23.02
C LEU A 122 -5.49 -10.03 22.35
N HIS A 123 -4.97 -9.30 21.38
CA HIS A 123 -3.75 -9.65 20.67
C HIS A 123 -2.58 -9.92 21.63
N THR A 124 -2.40 -9.06 22.64
CA THR A 124 -1.35 -9.19 23.65
C THR A 124 -1.53 -10.43 24.51
N ARG A 125 -2.77 -10.79 24.86
CA ARG A 125 -3.06 -12.01 25.63
C ARG A 125 -2.71 -13.29 24.88
N PHE A 126 -2.74 -13.27 23.55
CA PHE A 126 -2.42 -14.40 22.69
C PHE A 126 -1.04 -14.26 22.01
N LEU A 127 -0.23 -13.29 22.45
CA LEU A 127 1.15 -13.10 22.00
C LEU A 127 2.07 -14.07 22.77
N SER A 128 3.03 -14.67 22.08
CA SER A 128 4.09 -15.49 22.69
C SER A 128 4.90 -14.70 23.70
N ASP A 129 5.54 -15.40 24.65
CA ASP A 129 6.38 -14.78 25.68
C ASP A 129 7.56 -13.98 25.09
N ASP A 130 8.04 -14.38 23.90
CA ASP A 130 9.11 -13.66 23.18
C ASP A 130 8.59 -12.49 22.32
N GLY A 131 7.28 -12.28 22.25
CA GLY A 131 6.64 -11.19 21.53
C GLY A 131 6.63 -11.36 20.01
N THR A 132 7.03 -12.52 19.49
CA THR A 132 7.27 -12.72 18.05
C THR A 132 6.12 -13.40 17.30
N SER A 133 5.25 -14.14 17.99
CA SER A 133 4.15 -14.86 17.37
C SER A 133 2.82 -14.71 18.11
N VAL A 134 1.72 -14.79 17.36
CA VAL A 134 0.35 -14.59 17.88
C VAL A 134 -0.49 -15.84 17.59
N ASP A 135 -1.11 -16.39 18.63
CA ASP A 135 -2.10 -17.46 18.51
C ASP A 135 -3.45 -16.91 18.00
N TYR A 136 -3.52 -16.63 16.69
CA TYR A 136 -4.74 -16.17 16.04
C TYR A 136 -5.89 -17.18 16.12
N GLU A 137 -5.60 -18.47 16.23
CA GLU A 137 -6.63 -19.51 16.37
C GLU A 137 -7.29 -19.46 17.75
N GLY A 138 -6.49 -19.42 18.82
CA GLY A 138 -6.95 -19.23 20.18
C GLY A 138 -7.66 -17.90 20.38
N LEU A 139 -7.13 -16.82 19.78
CA LEU A 139 -7.77 -15.51 19.80
C LEU A 139 -9.17 -15.57 19.18
N ARG A 140 -9.28 -16.15 17.97
CA ARG A 140 -10.56 -16.31 17.27
C ARG A 140 -11.57 -17.14 18.08
N ALA A 141 -11.11 -18.17 18.79
CA ALA A 141 -11.95 -19.05 19.57
C ALA A 141 -12.43 -18.45 20.90
N SER A 142 -11.94 -17.26 21.29
CA SER A 142 -12.27 -16.64 22.58
C SER A 142 -13.60 -15.89 22.59
N ASP A 143 -14.34 -15.97 23.71
CA ASP A 143 -15.57 -15.19 23.94
C ASP A 143 -15.33 -13.67 23.85
N ALA A 144 -14.12 -13.26 24.23
CA ALA A 144 -13.74 -11.86 24.20
C ALA A 144 -13.53 -11.36 22.76
N PHE A 145 -13.05 -12.21 21.85
CA PHE A 145 -13.06 -11.90 20.41
C PHE A 145 -14.47 -11.85 19.85
N ALA A 146 -15.36 -12.78 20.22
CA ALA A 146 -16.77 -12.71 19.81
C ALA A 146 -17.44 -11.39 20.26
N SER A 147 -17.16 -10.95 21.49
CA SER A 147 -17.62 -9.66 22.03
C SER A 147 -17.02 -8.46 21.30
N TYR A 148 -15.74 -8.53 20.93
CA TYR A 148 -15.10 -7.53 20.08
C TYR A 148 -15.80 -7.42 18.72
N VAL A 149 -16.04 -8.55 18.04
CA VAL A 149 -16.72 -8.59 16.74
C VAL A 149 -18.10 -7.93 16.84
N GLU A 150 -18.88 -8.22 17.88
CA GLU A 150 -20.17 -7.57 18.11
C GLU A 150 -20.04 -6.05 18.22
N ARG A 151 -19.07 -5.58 18.98
CA ARG A 151 -18.87 -4.14 19.16
C ARG A 151 -18.36 -3.43 17.93
N THR A 152 -17.65 -4.10 17.00
CA THR A 152 -17.27 -3.46 15.73
C THR A 152 -18.46 -3.01 14.90
N ARG A 153 -19.68 -3.48 15.18
CA ARG A 153 -20.90 -3.01 14.52
C ARG A 153 -21.24 -1.55 14.84
N THR A 154 -20.81 -1.02 15.99
CA THR A 154 -21.04 0.39 16.35
C THR A 154 -20.36 1.36 15.39
N LEU A 155 -19.35 0.91 14.64
CA LEU A 155 -18.72 1.70 13.57
C LEU A 155 -19.73 2.15 12.50
N GLY A 156 -20.82 1.40 12.28
CA GLY A 156 -21.89 1.77 11.35
C GLY A 156 -22.71 3.00 11.77
N ALA A 157 -22.64 3.40 13.04
CA ALA A 157 -23.32 4.60 13.54
C ALA A 157 -22.46 5.88 13.40
N LEU A 158 -21.20 5.75 12.99
CA LEU A 158 -20.28 6.90 12.86
C LEU A 158 -20.60 7.73 11.62
N SER A 159 -20.24 9.01 11.67
CA SER A 159 -20.31 9.94 10.54
C SER A 159 -18.93 10.51 10.23
N PRO A 160 -18.05 9.79 9.50
CA PRO A 160 -16.67 10.24 9.30
C PRO A 160 -16.54 11.58 8.56
N ALA A 161 -17.55 11.97 7.78
CA ALA A 161 -17.59 13.27 7.08
C ALA A 161 -17.68 14.47 8.04
N LEU A 162 -18.21 14.29 9.26
CA LEU A 162 -18.32 15.34 10.27
C LEU A 162 -17.04 15.52 11.10
N LEU A 163 -16.06 14.63 10.95
CA LEU A 163 -14.82 14.65 11.72
C LEU A 163 -13.84 15.67 11.15
N THR A 164 -13.00 16.24 12.01
CA THR A 164 -11.82 17.00 11.55
C THR A 164 -10.83 16.08 10.82
N GLU A 165 -9.90 16.64 10.05
CA GLU A 165 -8.85 15.88 9.38
C GLU A 165 -8.05 14.99 10.35
N ARG A 166 -7.64 15.57 11.49
CA ARG A 166 -6.92 14.86 12.55
C ARG A 166 -7.74 13.71 13.12
N GLN A 167 -9.03 13.93 13.38
CA GLN A 167 -9.93 12.89 13.87
C GLN A 167 -10.12 11.76 12.85
N ARG A 168 -10.24 12.09 11.55
CA ARG A 168 -10.29 11.09 10.48
C ARG A 168 -9.00 10.28 10.41
N LEU A 169 -7.83 10.92 10.52
CA LEU A 169 -6.53 10.25 10.57
C LEU A 169 -6.48 9.20 11.69
N VAL A 170 -6.82 9.61 12.93
CA VAL A 170 -6.84 8.72 14.10
C VAL A 170 -7.85 7.58 13.91
N LEU A 171 -9.07 7.91 13.52
CA LEU A 171 -10.14 6.94 13.30
C LEU A 171 -9.70 5.86 12.31
N PHE A 172 -9.20 6.26 11.14
CA PHE A 172 -8.91 5.33 10.05
C PHE A 172 -7.63 4.52 10.27
N ILE A 173 -6.61 5.06 10.96
CA ILE A 173 -5.46 4.27 11.42
C ILE A 173 -5.95 3.16 12.37
N ASN A 174 -6.80 3.52 13.34
CA ASN A 174 -7.29 2.57 14.34
C ASN A 174 -8.17 1.49 13.70
N ILE A 175 -9.08 1.88 12.80
CA ILE A 175 -9.92 0.95 12.04
C ILE A 175 -9.08 0.02 11.15
N TYR A 176 -8.05 0.52 10.46
CA TYR A 176 -7.17 -0.31 9.65
C TYR A 176 -6.51 -1.41 10.50
N ASN A 177 -5.85 -1.03 11.58
CA ASN A 177 -5.13 -1.95 12.45
C ASN A 177 -6.08 -3.00 13.09
N MET A 178 -7.26 -2.57 13.52
CA MET A 178 -8.31 -3.45 14.02
C MET A 178 -8.83 -4.43 12.97
N LEU A 179 -9.08 -3.94 11.75
CA LEU A 179 -9.57 -4.74 10.63
C LEU A 179 -8.53 -5.79 10.22
N THR A 180 -7.24 -5.43 10.20
CA THR A 180 -6.16 -6.38 9.91
C THR A 180 -6.19 -7.55 10.89
N ILE A 181 -6.20 -7.29 12.21
CA ILE A 181 -6.20 -8.36 13.22
C ILE A 181 -7.45 -9.24 13.08
N HIS A 182 -8.63 -8.64 12.94
CA HIS A 182 -9.88 -9.39 12.74
C HIS A 182 -9.78 -10.26 11.48
N ALA A 183 -9.37 -9.69 10.35
CA ALA A 183 -9.25 -10.40 9.09
C ALA A 183 -8.27 -11.57 9.15
N LEU A 184 -7.13 -11.41 9.82
CA LEU A 184 -6.15 -12.48 10.05
C LEU A 184 -6.77 -13.61 10.88
N CYS A 185 -7.52 -13.30 11.94
CA CYS A 185 -8.21 -14.30 12.74
C CYS A 185 -9.20 -15.13 11.91
N VAL A 186 -9.95 -14.49 11.00
CA VAL A 186 -11.02 -15.18 10.26
C VAL A 186 -10.56 -15.86 8.97
N THR A 187 -9.42 -15.46 8.41
CA THR A 187 -8.95 -15.97 7.09
C THR A 187 -7.51 -16.45 7.04
N GLY A 188 -6.70 -16.17 8.06
CA GLY A 188 -5.24 -16.32 8.00
C GLY A 188 -4.58 -15.30 7.06
N ALA A 189 -3.25 -15.32 7.00
CA ALA A 189 -2.50 -14.48 6.07
C ALA A 189 -2.36 -15.12 4.68
N PRO A 190 -2.55 -14.36 3.60
CA PRO A 190 -2.27 -14.85 2.26
C PRO A 190 -0.76 -15.10 2.06
N SER A 191 -0.39 -16.23 1.46
CA SER A 191 1.03 -16.59 1.24
C SER A 191 1.63 -16.01 -0.05
N THR A 192 0.84 -15.36 -0.90
CA THR A 192 1.28 -14.83 -2.20
C THR A 192 0.98 -13.34 -2.34
N SER A 193 1.79 -12.61 -3.12
CA SER A 193 1.61 -11.18 -3.33
C SER A 193 0.24 -10.85 -3.97
N LEU A 194 -0.21 -11.65 -4.95
CA LEU A 194 -1.53 -11.47 -5.54
C LEU A 194 -2.64 -11.79 -4.52
N GLY A 195 -2.47 -12.83 -3.71
CA GLY A 195 -3.39 -13.16 -2.64
C GLY A 195 -3.52 -12.03 -1.62
N ARG A 196 -2.40 -11.36 -1.28
CA ARG A 196 -2.40 -10.17 -0.40
C ARG A 196 -3.16 -9.01 -1.00
N LEU A 197 -2.92 -8.69 -2.27
CA LEU A 197 -3.63 -7.62 -2.97
C LEU A 197 -5.16 -7.87 -2.99
N VAL A 198 -5.58 -9.10 -3.28
CA VAL A 198 -6.99 -9.50 -3.22
C VAL A 198 -7.53 -9.40 -1.79
N TRP A 199 -6.76 -9.86 -0.81
CA TRP A 199 -7.16 -9.84 0.60
C TRP A 199 -7.33 -8.41 1.14
N THR A 200 -6.38 -7.51 0.86
CA THR A 200 -6.46 -6.10 1.30
C THR A 200 -7.60 -5.34 0.64
N THR A 201 -7.97 -5.72 -0.59
CA THR A 201 -9.14 -5.15 -1.27
C THR A 201 -10.45 -5.72 -0.73
N ARG A 202 -10.46 -7.02 -0.39
CA ARG A 202 -11.67 -7.76 -0.02
C ARG A 202 -12.08 -7.59 1.44
N MET A 203 -11.14 -7.58 2.39
CA MET A 203 -11.47 -7.54 3.81
C MET A 203 -11.90 -6.13 4.19
N SER A 204 -13.12 -5.98 4.72
CA SER A 204 -13.75 -4.68 4.90
C SER A 204 -14.52 -4.55 6.22
N TYR A 205 -14.66 -3.31 6.67
CA TYR A 205 -15.68 -2.91 7.64
C TYR A 205 -16.67 -1.91 7.02
N ARG A 206 -17.89 -1.92 7.55
CA ARG A 206 -18.84 -0.83 7.42
C ARG A 206 -18.52 0.24 8.45
N VAL A 207 -18.35 1.47 7.99
CA VAL A 207 -18.09 2.66 8.81
C VAL A 207 -19.03 3.76 8.34
N GLY A 208 -19.98 4.13 9.18
CA GLY A 208 -21.15 4.89 8.76
C GLY A 208 -21.92 4.18 7.63
N ASP A 209 -22.22 4.93 6.58
CA ASP A 209 -22.98 4.44 5.42
C ASP A 209 -22.16 3.67 4.39
N HIS A 210 -20.84 3.64 4.57
CA HIS A 210 -19.92 3.16 3.55
C HIS A 210 -19.12 1.95 4.01
N VAL A 211 -18.71 1.14 3.03
CA VAL A 211 -17.82 0.00 3.23
C VAL A 211 -16.41 0.42 2.83
N TYR A 212 -15.46 0.12 3.70
CA TYR A 212 -14.05 0.41 3.50
C TYR A 212 -13.24 -0.88 3.64
N GLY A 213 -12.58 -1.29 2.55
CA GLY A 213 -11.52 -2.30 2.60
C GLY A 213 -10.22 -1.74 3.15
N LEU A 214 -9.27 -2.59 3.54
CA LEU A 214 -7.94 -2.16 3.97
C LEU A 214 -7.27 -1.24 2.93
N SER A 215 -7.35 -1.60 1.64
CA SER A 215 -6.84 -0.75 0.55
C SER A 215 -7.60 0.57 0.41
N ASP A 216 -8.88 0.63 0.78
CA ASP A 216 -9.66 1.88 0.71
C ASP A 216 -9.25 2.83 1.83
N ILE A 217 -9.00 2.28 3.01
CA ILE A 217 -8.53 3.06 4.15
C ILE A 217 -7.12 3.60 3.87
N GLU A 218 -6.18 2.73 3.49
CA GLU A 218 -4.80 3.12 3.25
C GLU A 218 -4.67 4.04 2.03
N ASN A 219 -5.06 3.57 0.84
CA ASN A 219 -4.83 4.32 -0.39
C ASN A 219 -5.91 5.38 -0.67
N GLY A 220 -7.15 5.10 -0.26
CA GLY A 220 -8.29 5.96 -0.54
C GLY A 220 -8.42 7.12 0.45
N VAL A 221 -8.31 6.82 1.75
CA VAL A 221 -8.52 7.80 2.82
C VAL A 221 -7.20 8.43 3.27
N LEU A 222 -6.28 7.62 3.79
CA LEU A 222 -5.08 8.10 4.49
C LEU A 222 -3.99 8.64 3.55
N ARG A 223 -3.95 8.16 2.30
CA ARG A 223 -3.05 8.67 1.24
C ARG A 223 -3.71 9.72 0.34
N GLY A 224 -4.85 10.29 0.74
CA GLY A 224 -5.56 11.29 -0.07
C GLY A 224 -6.00 10.78 -1.43
N ASN A 225 -6.50 9.55 -1.48
CA ASN A 225 -6.95 8.86 -2.69
C ASN A 225 -5.85 8.71 -3.76
N ALA A 226 -4.64 8.38 -3.32
CA ALA A 226 -3.51 8.10 -4.19
C ALA A 226 -3.65 6.71 -4.87
N PRO A 227 -3.14 6.56 -6.11
CA PRO A 227 -3.03 5.26 -6.74
C PRO A 227 -2.04 4.35 -6.00
N PHE A 228 -2.21 3.04 -6.21
CA PHE A 228 -1.25 2.03 -5.78
C PHE A 228 -0.71 1.30 -7.01
N TYR A 229 0.61 1.33 -7.23
CA TYR A 229 1.24 0.80 -8.44
C TYR A 229 0.56 1.24 -9.74
N VAL A 230 0.02 0.29 -10.52
CA VAL A 230 -0.62 0.48 -11.82
C VAL A 230 -2.13 0.70 -11.70
N PHE A 231 -2.68 0.69 -10.48
CA PHE A 231 -4.10 0.93 -10.25
C PHE A 231 -4.43 2.42 -10.34
N ALA A 232 -5.68 2.71 -10.67
CA ALA A 232 -6.26 4.03 -10.46
C ALA A 232 -6.50 4.26 -8.96
N PRO A 233 -6.69 5.53 -8.56
CA PRO A 233 -7.20 5.88 -7.23
C PRO A 233 -8.40 5.00 -6.81
N PRO A 234 -8.45 4.53 -5.54
CA PRO A 234 -9.55 3.70 -5.04
C PRO A 234 -10.94 4.31 -5.23
N PHE A 235 -11.06 5.63 -5.08
CA PHE A 235 -12.33 6.35 -5.15
C PHE A 235 -12.44 7.13 -6.47
N GLY A 236 -13.39 6.70 -7.30
CA GLY A 236 -13.72 7.35 -8.57
C GLY A 236 -14.32 8.76 -8.37
N PRO A 237 -14.46 9.57 -9.44
CA PRO A 237 -14.87 10.98 -9.32
C PRO A 237 -16.17 11.24 -8.55
N ASN A 238 -17.13 10.32 -8.64
CA ASN A 238 -18.45 10.43 -8.00
C ASN A 238 -18.60 9.50 -6.79
N ASP A 239 -17.50 8.94 -6.28
CA ASP A 239 -17.53 8.10 -5.08
C ASP A 239 -17.71 9.00 -3.84
N PRO A 240 -18.79 8.84 -3.06
CA PRO A 240 -19.06 9.69 -1.89
C PRO A 240 -17.97 9.57 -0.82
N ARG A 241 -17.22 8.45 -0.80
CA ARG A 241 -16.12 8.22 0.15
C ARG A 241 -14.94 9.18 -0.08
N ARG A 242 -14.91 9.95 -1.17
CA ARG A 242 -13.91 11.00 -1.38
C ARG A 242 -13.99 12.11 -0.35
N GLU A 243 -15.16 12.40 0.20
CA GLU A 243 -15.36 13.45 1.20
C GLU A 243 -14.55 13.22 2.47
N VAL A 244 -14.31 11.95 2.82
CA VAL A 244 -13.58 11.57 4.04
C VAL A 244 -12.07 11.46 3.82
N ALA A 245 -11.58 11.54 2.57
CA ALA A 245 -10.17 11.43 2.27
C ALA A 245 -9.38 12.59 2.87
N LEU A 246 -8.14 12.33 3.28
CA LEU A 246 -7.23 13.40 3.68
C LEU A 246 -6.90 14.27 2.46
N PRO A 247 -6.70 15.59 2.62
CA PRO A 247 -6.36 16.47 1.51
C PRO A 247 -5.00 16.13 0.89
N GLU A 248 -4.05 15.68 1.72
CA GLU A 248 -2.73 15.23 1.31
C GLU A 248 -2.41 13.86 1.93
N ALA A 249 -1.48 13.12 1.31
CA ALA A 249 -1.02 11.86 1.87
C ALA A 249 -0.23 12.12 3.16
N GLN A 250 -0.54 11.39 4.22
CA GLN A 250 0.23 11.42 5.47
C GLN A 250 1.32 10.31 5.43
N PRO A 251 2.60 10.61 5.14
CA PRO A 251 3.60 9.57 4.86
C PRO A 251 3.93 8.70 6.08
N LEU A 252 3.74 9.25 7.29
CA LEU A 252 4.02 8.55 8.54
C LEU A 252 3.07 7.36 8.80
N ILE A 253 1.92 7.28 8.10
CA ILE A 253 1.01 6.14 8.24
C ILE A 253 1.70 4.82 7.90
N HIS A 254 2.68 4.83 6.98
CA HIS A 254 3.40 3.62 6.57
C HIS A 254 4.20 2.98 7.72
N MET A 255 4.44 3.74 8.79
CA MET A 255 5.09 3.29 10.02
C MET A 255 4.09 3.04 11.17
N ALA A 256 2.79 3.22 10.90
CA ALA A 256 1.71 3.08 11.88
C ALA A 256 0.71 1.98 11.52
N LEU A 257 0.57 1.68 10.23
CA LEU A 257 -0.28 0.62 9.71
C LEU A 257 0.44 -0.72 9.83
N ASN A 258 -0.10 -1.61 10.65
CA ASN A 258 0.37 -2.98 10.75
C ASN A 258 -0.45 -3.86 9.80
N CYS A 259 0.27 -4.49 8.88
CA CYS A 259 -0.25 -5.36 7.82
C CYS A 259 -0.24 -6.87 8.19
N GLY A 260 0.17 -7.23 9.41
CA GLY A 260 0.28 -8.61 9.89
C GLY A 260 1.51 -9.39 9.41
N ALA A 261 2.45 -8.76 8.71
CA ALA A 261 3.73 -9.36 8.36
C ALA A 261 4.77 -9.12 9.48
N THR A 262 5.74 -10.03 9.59
CA THR A 262 6.87 -9.92 10.55
C THR A 262 7.64 -8.60 10.41
N SER A 263 7.72 -8.05 9.20
CA SER A 263 8.37 -6.76 8.93
C SER A 263 7.45 -5.52 9.08
N CYS A 264 6.21 -5.66 9.58
CA CYS A 264 5.32 -4.51 9.81
C CYS A 264 5.68 -3.80 11.14
N PRO A 265 5.51 -2.47 11.24
CA PRO A 265 5.76 -1.72 12.48
C PRO A 265 4.93 -2.19 13.68
N PRO A 266 5.40 -2.01 14.92
CA PRO A 266 4.63 -2.33 16.12
C PRO A 266 3.39 -1.44 16.24
N VAL A 267 2.25 -2.02 16.63
CA VAL A 267 0.97 -1.30 16.66
C VAL A 267 0.91 -0.35 17.87
N ARG A 268 0.91 0.97 17.64
CA ARG A 268 0.89 2.00 18.71
C ARG A 268 -0.49 2.58 18.97
N TYR A 269 -0.74 3.04 20.19
CA TYR A 269 -1.99 3.70 20.53
C TYR A 269 -1.97 5.14 19.96
N PHE A 270 -3.01 5.50 19.20
CA PHE A 270 -3.14 6.80 18.56
C PHE A 270 -4.44 7.44 19.06
N GLU A 271 -4.30 8.61 19.67
CA GLU A 271 -5.39 9.47 20.12
C GLU A 271 -5.25 10.83 19.44
N GLU A 272 -6.34 11.60 19.42
CA GLU A 272 -6.34 12.94 18.84
C GLU A 272 -5.22 13.83 19.42
N ASP A 273 -4.98 13.77 20.72
CA ASP A 273 -4.02 14.64 21.40
C ASP A 273 -2.55 14.24 21.20
N ASN A 274 -2.26 13.04 20.68
CA ASN A 274 -0.89 12.52 20.56
C ASN A 274 -0.52 11.98 19.18
N VAL A 275 -1.44 11.99 18.20
CA VAL A 275 -1.25 11.26 16.95
C VAL A 275 0.00 11.68 16.19
N GLU A 276 0.31 12.97 16.10
CA GLU A 276 1.50 13.45 15.41
C GLU A 276 2.79 12.97 16.09
N ASP A 277 2.90 13.14 17.40
CA ASP A 277 4.07 12.71 18.18
C ASP A 277 4.22 11.18 18.14
N ALA A 278 3.11 10.45 18.23
CA ALA A 278 3.10 8.99 18.16
C ALA A 278 3.54 8.48 16.77
N LEU A 279 3.12 9.15 15.69
CA LEU A 279 3.52 8.85 14.33
C LEU A 279 5.00 9.14 14.08
N GLU A 280 5.50 10.29 14.53
CA GLU A 280 6.92 10.64 14.43
C GLU A 280 7.79 9.68 15.26
N ALA A 281 7.37 9.34 16.48
CA ALA A 281 8.06 8.34 17.30
C ALA A 281 8.06 6.95 16.65
N ALA A 282 6.99 6.57 15.97
CA ALA A 282 6.92 5.33 15.20
C ALA A 282 7.93 5.33 14.05
N ALA A 283 7.98 6.42 13.28
CA ALA A 283 8.90 6.57 12.17
C ALA A 283 10.37 6.58 12.61
N ALA A 284 10.70 7.33 13.66
CA ALA A 284 12.04 7.35 14.22
C ALA A 284 12.47 5.97 14.73
N SER A 285 11.59 5.26 15.44
CA SER A 285 11.84 3.90 15.91
C SER A 285 12.05 2.92 14.75
N PHE A 286 11.21 3.00 13.71
CA PHE A 286 11.30 2.15 12.52
C PHE A 286 12.62 2.37 11.77
N LEU A 287 13.01 3.62 11.55
CA LEU A 287 14.26 3.96 10.86
C LEU A 287 15.51 3.68 11.69
N ASN A 288 15.40 3.70 13.02
CA ASN A 288 16.54 3.38 13.88
C ASN A 288 16.88 1.88 13.86
N ASP A 289 15.97 1.01 13.47
CA ASP A 289 16.21 -0.42 13.28
C ASP A 289 16.99 -0.71 11.98
N ASP A 290 18.10 -1.44 12.09
CA ASP A 290 18.93 -1.85 10.95
C ASP A 290 18.23 -2.82 9.99
N ALA A 291 17.18 -3.52 10.46
CA ALA A 291 16.32 -4.34 9.61
C ALA A 291 15.47 -3.51 8.63
N ASN A 292 15.31 -2.21 8.88
CA ASN A 292 14.44 -1.32 8.10
C ASN A 292 15.22 -0.17 7.43
N CYS A 293 16.33 0.26 8.01
CA CYS A 293 17.21 1.27 7.44
C CYS A 293 18.66 1.02 7.87
N ALA A 294 19.57 0.78 6.93
CA ALA A 294 21.00 0.64 7.20
C ALA A 294 21.82 1.53 6.27
N VAL A 295 22.82 2.21 6.82
CA VAL A 295 23.65 3.18 6.08
C VAL A 295 25.08 2.64 5.96
N ASP A 296 25.52 2.39 4.73
CA ASP A 296 26.88 1.99 4.38
C ASP A 296 27.61 3.16 3.72
N VAL A 297 28.42 3.86 4.53
CA VAL A 297 29.21 5.01 4.08
C VAL A 297 30.26 4.60 3.04
N GLY A 298 30.97 3.49 3.27
CA GLY A 298 32.06 3.02 2.41
C GLY A 298 31.57 2.57 1.04
N GLY A 299 30.41 1.91 0.98
CA GLY A 299 29.75 1.50 -0.25
C GLY A 299 28.80 2.55 -0.85
N ARG A 300 28.69 3.75 -0.26
CA ARG A 300 27.73 4.81 -0.64
C ARG A 300 26.31 4.29 -0.88
N THR A 301 25.86 3.41 0.00
CA THR A 301 24.59 2.69 -0.14
C THR A 301 23.74 2.88 1.11
N VAL A 302 22.46 3.18 0.91
CA VAL A 302 21.45 3.15 1.97
C VAL A 302 20.48 2.01 1.67
N TRP A 303 20.38 1.08 2.61
CA TRP A 303 19.41 -0.01 2.56
C TRP A 303 18.13 0.44 3.24
N LEU A 304 17.00 0.37 2.56
CA LEU A 304 15.69 0.80 3.06
C LEU A 304 14.66 -0.31 2.94
N SER A 305 13.67 -0.30 3.84
CA SER A 305 12.48 -1.16 3.72
C SER A 305 11.77 -0.97 2.38
N ALA A 306 11.12 -2.04 1.90
CA ALA A 306 10.38 -2.03 0.64
C ALA A 306 9.24 -1.01 0.60
N ILE A 307 8.75 -0.55 1.76
CA ILE A 307 7.79 0.56 1.90
C ILE A 307 8.24 1.79 1.10
N PHE A 308 9.53 2.15 1.17
CA PHE A 308 10.08 3.31 0.46
C PHE A 308 10.10 3.13 -1.06
N SER A 309 10.00 1.89 -1.56
CA SER A 309 9.86 1.59 -2.99
C SER A 309 8.40 1.57 -3.43
N TRP A 310 7.50 1.01 -2.62
CA TRP A 310 6.09 0.87 -2.97
C TRP A 310 5.34 2.21 -2.92
N TYR A 311 5.75 3.06 -1.98
CA TYR A 311 5.11 4.34 -1.69
C TYR A 311 6.08 5.50 -1.87
N ALA A 312 7.05 5.38 -2.79
CA ALA A 312 8.09 6.39 -3.03
C ALA A 312 7.50 7.80 -3.17
N THR A 313 6.38 7.95 -3.88
CA THR A 313 5.69 9.22 -4.11
C THR A 313 5.20 9.94 -2.85
N ASP A 314 5.12 9.22 -1.73
CA ASP A 314 4.68 9.78 -0.45
C ASP A 314 5.87 10.34 0.35
N PHE A 315 7.11 10.04 -0.05
CA PHE A 315 8.32 10.43 0.69
C PHE A 315 9.11 11.50 -0.08
N GLY A 316 9.08 12.73 0.44
CA GLY A 316 9.74 13.87 -0.21
C GLY A 316 9.09 14.20 -1.55
N ASP A 317 9.89 14.24 -2.62
CA ASP A 317 9.42 14.41 -4.00
C ASP A 317 9.33 13.09 -4.78
N GLY A 318 9.52 11.96 -4.10
CA GLY A 318 9.56 10.62 -4.68
C GLY A 318 10.82 10.28 -5.48
N THR A 319 11.79 11.18 -5.55
CA THR A 319 13.13 10.87 -6.05
C THR A 319 13.97 10.24 -4.95
N ASP A 320 15.04 9.52 -5.32
CA ASP A 320 15.98 8.97 -4.34
C ASP A 320 16.52 10.05 -3.38
N VAL A 321 16.76 11.26 -3.88
CA VAL A 321 17.22 12.40 -3.06
C VAL A 321 16.14 12.85 -2.07
N GLY A 322 14.89 12.98 -2.53
CA GLY A 322 13.76 13.34 -1.68
C GLY A 322 13.49 12.29 -0.60
N VAL A 323 13.52 11.01 -0.96
CA VAL A 323 13.36 9.87 -0.04
C VAL A 323 14.46 9.90 1.02
N LEU A 324 15.73 10.05 0.63
CA LEU A 324 16.85 10.09 1.58
C LEU A 324 16.80 11.33 2.48
N GLY A 325 16.37 12.49 1.95
CA GLY A 325 16.11 13.69 2.74
C GLY A 325 15.02 13.46 3.80
N TRP A 326 13.91 12.84 3.40
CA TRP A 326 12.82 12.49 4.32
C TRP A 326 13.29 11.52 5.42
N VAL A 327 14.06 10.49 5.06
CA VAL A 327 14.64 9.53 6.02
C VAL A 327 15.59 10.22 7.00
N ARG A 328 16.49 11.07 6.50
CA ARG A 328 17.42 11.85 7.34
C ARG A 328 16.66 12.68 8.38
N ASP A 329 15.60 13.36 7.97
CA ASP A 329 14.86 14.28 8.84
C ASP A 329 14.11 13.55 9.98
N ARG A 330 13.76 12.28 9.77
CA ARG A 330 13.08 11.43 10.78
C ARG A 330 14.03 10.57 11.62
N LEU A 331 15.31 10.54 11.30
CA LEU A 331 16.30 9.93 12.18
C LEU A 331 16.59 10.87 13.37
N PRO A 332 16.74 10.34 14.61
CA PRO A 332 17.10 11.15 15.75
C PRO A 332 18.38 11.93 15.48
N GLU A 333 18.40 13.22 15.86
CA GLU A 333 19.50 14.15 15.55
C GLU A 333 20.86 13.62 16.04
N ALA A 334 20.88 13.05 17.25
CA ALA A 334 22.09 12.47 17.85
C ALA A 334 22.44 11.05 17.36
N SER A 335 21.70 10.48 16.40
CA SER A 335 21.94 9.10 15.95
C SER A 335 23.16 9.00 15.02
N LYS A 336 23.97 7.96 15.22
CA LYS A 336 25.11 7.64 14.32
C LYS A 336 24.65 7.45 12.88
N LYS A 337 23.44 6.91 12.70
CA LYS A 337 22.83 6.65 11.39
C LYS A 337 22.53 7.94 10.63
N ARG A 338 22.02 8.96 11.32
CA ARG A 338 21.82 10.29 10.73
C ARG A 338 23.15 10.93 10.35
N ALA A 339 24.13 10.93 11.24
CA ALA A 339 25.46 11.48 10.95
C ALA A 339 26.12 10.80 9.72
N ALA A 340 26.01 9.46 9.62
CA ALA A 340 26.50 8.71 8.46
C ALA A 340 25.75 9.06 7.16
N LEU A 341 24.43 9.27 7.25
CA LEU A 341 23.63 9.69 6.10
C LEU A 341 23.96 11.13 5.68
N ASP A 342 24.16 12.05 6.63
CA ASP A 342 24.62 13.42 6.36
C ASP A 342 25.99 13.43 5.68
N GLU A 343 26.93 12.59 6.13
CA GLU A 343 28.21 12.41 5.45
C GLU A 343 28.04 11.94 3.99
N LEU A 344 27.17 10.96 3.74
CA LEU A 344 26.90 10.48 2.39
C LEU A 344 26.29 11.55 1.48
N LEU A 345 25.34 12.33 2.00
CA LEU A 345 24.60 13.34 1.24
C LEU A 345 25.44 14.60 0.95
N THR A 346 26.42 14.91 1.80
CA THR A 346 27.31 16.09 1.64
C THR A 346 28.63 15.79 0.95
N SER A 347 29.08 14.53 0.93
CA SER A 347 30.37 14.16 0.34
C SER A 347 30.33 14.19 -1.20
N ALA A 348 31.44 14.63 -1.81
CA ALA A 348 31.59 14.79 -3.27
C ALA A 348 31.68 13.45 -4.07
N GLY A 349 31.21 12.33 -3.50
CA GLY A 349 31.41 10.97 -4.00
C GLY A 349 30.40 10.48 -5.05
N GLY A 350 29.60 11.36 -5.65
CA GLY A 350 28.55 10.98 -6.60
C GLY A 350 27.24 10.55 -5.93
N PRO A 351 26.26 10.02 -6.69
CA PRO A 351 24.94 9.68 -6.16
C PRO A 351 25.00 8.57 -5.10
N VAL A 352 24.12 8.64 -4.11
CA VAL A 352 23.93 7.60 -3.08
C VAL A 352 22.96 6.56 -3.63
N ALA A 353 23.35 5.29 -3.60
CA ALA A 353 22.49 4.21 -4.08
C ALA A 353 21.47 3.79 -3.00
N ILE A 354 20.19 3.69 -3.36
CA ILE A 354 19.18 3.06 -2.51
C ILE A 354 19.08 1.58 -2.88
N LYS A 355 19.16 0.70 -1.88
CA LYS A 355 18.87 -0.74 -2.03
C LYS A 355 17.71 -1.14 -1.13
N ILE A 356 16.91 -2.08 -1.58
CA ILE A 356 15.73 -2.52 -0.83
C ILE A 356 16.06 -3.75 0.01
N ILE A 357 15.78 -3.66 1.31
CA ILE A 357 15.86 -4.78 2.25
C ILE A 357 14.74 -5.76 1.92
N LYS A 358 15.06 -7.06 1.94
CA LYS A 358 14.08 -8.11 1.66
C LYS A 358 12.97 -8.08 2.72
N TYR A 359 11.77 -7.74 2.31
CA TYR A 359 10.59 -7.73 3.18
C TYR A 359 10.14 -9.15 3.51
N ASP A 360 10.05 -9.48 4.80
CA ASP A 360 9.53 -10.78 5.23
C ASP A 360 8.02 -10.72 5.36
N TRP A 361 7.35 -11.38 4.42
CA TRP A 361 5.91 -11.50 4.36
C TRP A 361 5.37 -12.63 5.25
N SER A 362 6.23 -13.41 5.92
CA SER A 362 5.78 -14.41 6.89
C SER A 362 4.79 -13.79 7.89
N LEU A 363 3.75 -14.55 8.23
CA LEU A 363 2.84 -14.16 9.29
C LEU A 363 3.59 -14.33 10.62
N ASN A 364 3.34 -13.42 11.56
CA ASN A 364 3.83 -13.53 12.94
C ASN A 364 3.04 -14.60 13.72
N THR A 365 3.15 -15.87 13.32
CA THR A 365 2.49 -17.04 13.91
C THR A 365 3.46 -18.08 14.39
#